data_AF-A0A444KA17-F1
#
_entry.id   AF-A0A444KA17-F1
#
_cell.length_a   1.000
_cell.length_b   1.000
_cell.length_c   1.000
_cell.angle_alpha   90.00
_cell.angle_beta   90.00
_cell.angle_gamma   90.00
#
_symmetry.space_group_name_H-M   'P 1'
#
loop_
_entity.id
_entity.type
_entity.pdbx_description
1 polymer ?
#
loop_
_entity_poly.entity_id
_entity_poly.type
_entity_poly.pdbx_seq_one_letter_code
_entity_poly.pdbx_strand_id
1 'polypeptide(L)'
;MNHAMAWDVGIGDEVIVNATVLTLLGSGRARVRIPTHNYPCAIDPPAGAKAGDRITIAGHVTEVDHDKGRVTFKVGGLVTVDIASVAAWKSVLRDPP
;
A
#
# COMPACT_ATOMS: atom_id res chain seq x y z
N MET A 1 23.84 14.97 -12.34
CA MET A 1 23.61 13.51 -12.27
C MET A 1 22.56 13.31 -11.20
N ASN A 2 21.29 13.14 -11.59
CA ASN A 2 20.21 12.96 -10.62
C ASN A 2 20.31 11.51 -10.12
N HIS A 3 20.58 11.33 -8.83
CA HIS A 3 20.40 10.05 -8.18
C HIS A 3 18.91 9.72 -8.23
N ALA A 4 18.46 9.01 -9.27
CA ALA A 4 17.26 8.22 -9.15
C ALA A 4 17.52 7.28 -7.97
N MET A 5 16.81 7.45 -6.86
CA MET A 5 16.72 6.40 -5.85
C MET A 5 16.17 5.19 -6.60
N ALA A 6 17.04 4.23 -6.92
CA ALA A 6 16.63 2.98 -7.51
C ALA A 6 15.92 2.18 -6.42
N TRP A 7 14.62 2.42 -6.28
CA TRP A 7 13.75 1.57 -5.48
C TRP A 7 13.71 0.20 -6.14
N ASP A 8 14.12 -0.82 -5.40
CA ASP A 8 14.16 -2.21 -5.86
C ASP A 8 12.77 -2.87 -5.88
N VAL A 9 11.70 -2.09 -5.70
CA VAL A 9 10.35 -2.63 -5.70
C VAL A 9 9.96 -3.02 -7.11
N GLY A 10 9.65 -4.30 -7.30
CA GLY A 10 9.21 -4.88 -8.56
C GLY A 10 7.74 -5.23 -8.57
N ILE A 11 7.20 -5.50 -9.76
CA ILE A 11 5.89 -6.13 -9.90
C ILE A 11 5.94 -7.53 -9.28
N GLY A 12 4.95 -7.85 -8.45
CA GLY A 12 4.88 -9.10 -7.69
C GLY A 12 5.43 -9.01 -6.27
N ASP A 13 6.15 -7.94 -5.93
CA ASP A 13 6.59 -7.71 -4.56
C ASP A 13 5.42 -7.35 -3.65
N GLU A 14 5.52 -7.74 -2.37
CA GLU A 14 4.56 -7.33 -1.37
C GLU A 14 5.00 -6.02 -0.74
N VAL A 15 4.21 -4.96 -0.91
CA VAL A 15 4.46 -3.66 -0.30
C VAL A 15 3.59 -3.48 0.94
N ILE A 16 4.19 -2.88 1.97
CA ILE A 16 3.52 -2.52 3.21
C ILE A 16 3.43 -1.00 3.25
N VAL A 17 2.20 -0.49 3.34
CA VAL A 17 1.93 0.95 3.46
C VAL A 17 1.20 1.24 4.77
N ASN A 18 1.40 2.45 5.29
CA ASN A 18 0.64 2.91 6.45
C ASN A 18 -0.66 3.57 5.99
N ALA A 19 -1.77 3.25 6.65
CA ALA A 19 -3.06 3.87 6.41
C ALA A 19 -3.75 4.22 7.71
N THR A 20 -4.70 5.13 7.65
CA THR A 20 -5.55 5.51 8.77
C THR A 20 -6.97 5.06 8.51
N VAL A 21 -7.54 4.29 9.41
CA VAL A 21 -8.96 3.92 9.36
C VAL A 21 -9.79 5.17 9.61
N LEU A 22 -10.57 5.59 8.61
CA LEU A 22 -11.50 6.72 8.73
C LEU A 22 -12.79 6.27 9.40
N THR A 23 -13.35 5.15 8.96
CA THR A 23 -14.61 4.62 9.46
C THR A 23 -14.75 3.12 9.16
N LEU A 24 -15.50 2.41 9.98
CA LEU A 24 -15.91 1.03 9.71
C LEU A 24 -17.24 1.04 8.97
N LEU A 25 -17.29 0.32 7.85
CA LEU A 25 -18.50 0.06 7.10
C LEU A 25 -19.26 -1.08 7.79
N GLY A 26 -20.60 -1.01 7.83
CA GLY A 26 -21.45 -2.04 8.42
C GLY A 26 -21.32 -3.43 7.79
N SER A 27 -20.60 -3.54 6.66
CA SER A 27 -20.23 -4.80 6.01
C SER A 27 -18.99 -5.48 6.58
N GLY A 28 -18.35 -4.91 7.62
CA GLY A 28 -17.10 -5.41 8.19
C GLY A 28 -15.84 -4.87 7.53
N ARG A 29 -15.96 -4.08 6.45
CA ARG A 29 -14.84 -3.41 5.78
C ARG A 29 -14.50 -2.07 6.45
N ALA A 30 -13.26 -1.63 6.34
CA ALA A 30 -12.82 -0.31 6.80
C ALA A 30 -12.56 0.61 5.62
N ARG A 31 -13.08 1.84 5.69
CA ARG A 31 -12.64 2.92 4.81
C ARG A 31 -11.35 3.49 5.37
N VAL A 32 -10.28 3.38 4.60
CA VAL A 32 -8.94 3.80 4.99
C VAL A 32 -8.47 4.96 4.13
N ARG A 33 -7.70 5.86 4.73
CA ARG A 33 -6.98 6.92 4.04
C ARG A 33 -5.51 6.56 4.01
N ILE A 34 -4.96 6.51 2.81
CA ILE A 34 -3.54 6.25 2.60
C ILE A 34 -2.89 7.59 2.27
N PRO A 35 -1.76 7.95 2.90
CA PRO A 35 -1.02 9.15 2.54
C PRO A 35 -0.72 9.14 1.04
N THR A 36 -0.85 10.29 0.37
CA THR A 36 -0.65 10.47 -1.09
C THR A 36 -1.69 9.82 -2.01
N HIS A 37 -2.58 8.96 -1.50
CA HIS A 37 -3.71 8.46 -2.27
C HIS A 37 -4.94 9.35 -2.06
N ASN A 38 -5.42 9.99 -3.13
CA ASN A 38 -6.48 10.99 -3.03
C ASN A 38 -7.86 10.38 -2.73
N TYR A 39 -8.04 9.08 -2.98
CA TYR A 39 -9.33 8.40 -2.82
C TYR A 39 -9.30 7.45 -1.63
N PRO A 40 -10.24 7.55 -0.68
CA PRO A 40 -10.37 6.57 0.39
C PRO A 40 -10.72 5.19 -0.19
N CYS A 41 -9.95 4.16 0.18
CA CYS A 41 -10.20 2.78 -0.25
C CYS A 41 -10.96 2.03 0.84
N ALA A 42 -11.75 1.03 0.45
CA ALA A 42 -12.35 0.08 1.38
C ALA A 42 -11.51 -1.20 1.39
N ILE A 43 -11.02 -1.59 2.55
CA ILE A 43 -10.24 -2.82 2.75
C ILE A 43 -10.90 -3.69 3.82
N ASP A 44 -10.49 -4.94 3.90
CA ASP A 44 -10.74 -5.78 5.08
C ASP A 44 -9.72 -5.39 6.17
N PRO A 45 -10.15 -4.75 7.27
CA PRO A 45 -9.23 -4.32 8.31
C PRO A 45 -8.74 -5.51 9.14
N PRO A 46 -7.60 -5.38 9.85
CA PRO A 46 -7.22 -6.35 10.87
C PRO A 46 -8.30 -6.46 11.95
N ALA A 47 -8.42 -7.65 12.54
CA ALA A 47 -9.42 -7.92 13.57
C ALA A 47 -9.30 -6.92 14.72
N GLY A 48 -10.42 -6.25 15.05
CA GLY A 48 -10.49 -5.28 16.14
C GLY A 48 -10.06 -3.84 15.79
N ALA A 49 -9.75 -3.54 14.52
CA ALA A 49 -9.46 -2.17 14.10
C ALA A 49 -10.65 -1.23 14.34
N LYS A 50 -10.36 0.02 14.72
CA LYS A 50 -11.36 1.06 15.00
C LYS A 50 -11.14 2.30 14.15
N ALA A 51 -12.18 3.13 14.02
CA ALA A 51 -12.04 4.44 13.39
C ALA A 51 -11.01 5.29 14.17
N GLY A 52 -10.06 5.87 13.44
CA GLY A 52 -8.92 6.60 14.00
C GLY A 52 -7.63 5.78 14.08
N ASP A 53 -7.69 4.45 14.00
CA ASP A 53 -6.49 3.61 14.11
C ASP A 53 -5.58 3.78 12.90
N ARG A 54 -4.27 3.76 13.19
CA ARG A 54 -3.25 3.63 12.16
C ARG A 54 -2.95 2.15 11.97
N ILE A 55 -3.20 1.65 10.77
CA ILE A 55 -2.99 0.26 10.40
C ILE A 55 -1.99 0.15 9.27
N THR A 56 -1.34 -0.99 9.17
CA THR A 56 -0.49 -1.35 8.04
C THR A 56 -1.29 -2.18 7.06
N ILE A 57 -1.19 -1.83 5.78
CA ILE A 57 -1.83 -2.55 4.69
C ILE A 57 -0.72 -3.19 3.87
N ALA A 58 -0.81 -4.51 3.70
CA ALA A 58 0.05 -5.25 2.77
C ALA A 58 -0.71 -5.52 1.47
N GLY A 59 -0.02 -5.44 0.34
CA GLY A 59 -0.58 -5.82 -0.95
C GLY A 59 0.48 -6.03 -2.01
N HIS A 60 0.10 -6.72 -3.07
CA HIS A 60 1.04 -7.11 -4.12
C HIS A 60 1.11 -6.02 -5.20
N VAL A 61 2.32 -5.62 -5.57
CA VAL A 61 2.56 -4.63 -6.61
C VAL A 61 2.13 -5.18 -7.96
N THR A 62 1.30 -4.40 -8.65
CA THR A 62 0.81 -4.71 -10.00
C THR A 62 1.43 -3.80 -11.06
N GLU A 63 1.88 -2.61 -10.67
CA GLU A 63 2.51 -1.64 -11.58
C GLU A 63 3.47 -0.72 -10.80
N VAL A 64 4.58 -0.35 -11.44
CA VAL A 64 5.57 0.60 -10.91
C VAL A 64 5.81 1.69 -11.96
N ASP A 65 5.52 2.93 -11.61
CA ASP A 65 5.72 4.14 -12.41
C ASP A 65 6.98 4.84 -11.89
N HIS A 66 8.13 4.45 -12.46
CA HIS A 66 9.44 5.01 -12.06
C HIS A 66 9.61 6.47 -12.44
N ASP A 67 8.94 6.94 -13.49
CA ASP A 67 9.00 8.34 -13.95
C ASP A 67 8.36 9.28 -12.93
N LYS A 68 7.24 8.85 -12.33
CA LYS A 68 6.50 9.64 -11.34
C LYS A 68 6.73 9.21 -9.89
N GLY A 69 7.53 8.17 -9.65
CA GLY A 69 7.81 7.65 -8.31
C GLY A 69 6.59 7.02 -7.64
N ARG A 70 5.70 6.36 -8.40
CA ARG A 70 4.46 5.80 -7.88
C ARG A 70 4.40 4.29 -8.02
N VAL A 71 3.75 3.65 -7.07
CA VAL A 71 3.56 2.20 -7.04
C VAL A 71 2.07 1.92 -6.93
N THR A 72 1.57 1.07 -7.82
CA THR A 72 0.21 0.55 -7.76
C THR A 72 0.26 -0.87 -7.25
N PHE A 73 -0.49 -1.14 -6.18
CA PHE A 73 -0.60 -2.46 -5.57
C PHE A 73 -2.06 -2.82 -5.33
N LYS A 74 -2.32 -4.13 -5.21
CA LYS A 74 -3.67 -4.67 -5.03
C LYS A 74 -3.93 -5.02 -3.57
N VAL A 75 -4.95 -4.38 -2.99
CA VAL A 75 -5.49 -4.69 -1.66
C VAL A 75 -7.02 -4.51 -1.64
N GLY A 76 -7.75 -5.58 -1.98
CA GLY A 76 -9.20 -5.52 -2.23
C GLY A 76 -9.61 -4.72 -3.49
N GLY A 77 -8.81 -3.73 -3.88
CA GLY A 77 -8.84 -2.96 -5.13
C GLY A 77 -7.44 -2.50 -5.52
N LEU A 78 -7.31 -1.77 -6.63
CA LEU A 78 -6.04 -1.18 -7.06
C LEU A 78 -5.81 0.15 -6.34
N VAL A 79 -4.65 0.29 -5.72
CA VAL A 79 -4.27 1.47 -4.95
C VAL A 79 -2.92 1.96 -5.44
N THR A 80 -2.87 3.23 -5.87
CA THR A 80 -1.64 3.89 -6.32
C THR A 80 -1.16 4.87 -5.27
N VAL A 81 0.06 4.68 -4.78
CA VAL A 81 0.70 5.53 -3.78
C VAL A 81 2.05 6.04 -4.30
N ASP A 82 2.55 7.09 -3.68
CA ASP A 82 3.96 7.46 -3.85
C ASP A 82 4.87 6.44 -3.17
N ILE A 83 6.01 6.12 -3.78
CA ILE A 83 7.00 5.21 -3.22
C ILE A 83 7.50 5.68 -1.84
N ALA A 84 7.54 6.99 -1.57
CA ALA A 84 7.89 7.52 -0.26
C ALA A 84 6.86 7.20 0.84
N SER A 85 5.65 6.77 0.46
CA SER A 85 4.62 6.31 1.41
C SER A 85 4.73 4.82 1.74
N VAL A 86 5.57 4.08 1.01
CA VAL A 86 5.85 2.66 1.29
C VAL A 86 6.72 2.56 2.54
N ALA A 87 6.23 1.86 3.55
CA ALA A 87 6.93 1.68 4.82
C ALA A 87 7.99 0.57 4.74
N ALA A 88 7.66 -0.50 4.04
CA ALA A 88 8.53 -1.64 3.79
C ALA A 88 8.03 -2.40 2.54
N TRP A 89 8.89 -3.19 1.92
CA TRP A 89 8.48 -4.16 0.90
C TRP A 89 9.24 -5.46 1.07
N LYS A 90 8.59 -6.57 0.75
CA LYS A 90 9.19 -7.90 0.65
C LYS A 90 9.30 -8.26 -0.82
N SER A 91 10.54 -8.40 -1.29
CA SER A 91 10.81 -8.82 -2.66
C SER A 91 10.53 -10.31 -2.83
N VAL A 92 9.63 -10.67 -3.75
CA VAL A 92 9.31 -12.09 -4.02
C VAL A 92 10.49 -12.83 -4.66
N LEU A 93 11.33 -12.10 -5.39
CA LEU A 93 12.50 -12.65 -6.09
C LEU A 93 13.70 -12.98 -5.19
N ARG A 94 13.71 -12.53 -3.91
CA ARG A 94 14.85 -12.73 -3.00
C ARG A 94 14.56 -13.70 -1.84
N ASP A 95 13.41 -14.36 -1.85
CA ASP A 95 13.09 -15.46 -0.93
C ASP A 95 13.35 -16.78 -1.70
N PRO A 96 14.58 -17.35 -1.63
CA PRO A 96 14.80 -18.67 -2.22
C PRO A 96 13.97 -19.72 -1.45
N PRO A 97 13.45 -20.75 -2.13
CA PRO A 97 12.71 -21.84 -1.50
C PRO A 97 13.53 -22.64 -0.49
#